data_AF-A0A800D3D1-F1
#
_entry.id   AF-A0A800D3D1-F1
#
_cell.length_a   1.000
_cell.length_b   1.000
_cell.length_c   1.000
_cell.angle_alpha   90.00
_cell.angle_beta   90.00
_cell.angle_gamma   90.00
#
_symmetry.space_group_name_H-M   'P 1'
#
loop_
_entity.id
_entity.type
_entity.pdbx_description
1 polymer ?
#
loop_
_entity_poly.entity_id
_entity_poly.type
_entity_poly.pdbx_seq_one_letter_code
_entity_poly.pdbx_strand_id
1 'polypeptide(L)' 'MFGPFSGWEILIILLIVLLIFGPGRLGELGKSLGEGIRNFKKAISGEEEPKIQNKEKEETKNP' A
#
# COMPACT_ATOMS: atom_id res chain seq x y z
N MET A 1 22.80 -18.87 14.78
CA MET A 1 22.36 -20.04 13.99
C MET A 1 21.23 -19.57 13.08
N PHE A 2 21.57 -19.06 11.90
CA PHE A 2 20.59 -18.57 10.92
C PHE A 2 20.45 -19.65 9.84
N GLY A 3 19.45 -20.52 10.03
CA GLY A 3 19.06 -21.51 9.04
C GLY A 3 18.26 -20.86 7.89
N PRO A 4 18.07 -21.57 6.77
CA PRO A 4 17.43 -21.03 5.55
C PRO A 4 15.94 -20.65 5.71
N PHE A 5 15.34 -20.82 6.89
CA PHE A 5 13.91 -20.73 7.14
C PHE A 5 13.45 -19.47 7.90
N SER A 6 14.29 -18.43 8.00
CA SER A 6 13.97 -17.27 8.85
C SER A 6 12.98 -16.26 8.25
N GLY A 7 12.49 -16.46 7.02
CA GLY A 7 11.51 -15.56 6.38
C GLY A 7 11.74 -15.31 4.88
N TRP A 8 12.74 -15.96 4.28
CA TRP A 8 12.99 -15.83 2.84
C TRP A 8 11.88 -16.48 2.00
N GLU A 9 11.21 -17.50 2.52
CA GLU A 9 10.05 -18.15 1.91
C GLU A 9 8.87 -17.18 1.74
N ILE A 10 8.62 -16.33 2.75
CA ILE A 10 7.54 -15.33 2.69
C ILE A 10 7.84 -14.32 1.57
N LEU A 11 9.10 -13.89 1.42
CA LEU A 11 9.50 -13.00 0.34
C LEU A 11 9.34 -13.64 -1.04
N ILE A 12 9.68 -14.93 -1.19
CA ILE A 12 9.49 -15.68 -2.44
C ILE A 12 8.02 -15.81 -2.80
N ILE A 13 7.16 -16.14 -1.85
CA ILE A 13 5.71 -16.23 -2.09
C ILE A 13 5.16 -14.85 -2.46
N LEU A 14 5.57 -13.81 -1.75
CA LEU A 14 5.18 -12.43 -2.07
C LEU A 14 5.60 -12.04 -3.49
N LEU A 15 6.80 -12.42 -3.92
CA LEU A 15 7.28 -12.16 -5.27
C LEU A 15 6.43 -12.88 -6.34
N ILE A 16 6.05 -14.14 -6.11
CA ILE A 16 5.17 -14.89 -7.02
C ILE A 16 3.79 -14.24 -7.10
N VAL A 17 3.21 -13.86 -5.96
CA VAL A 17 1.93 -13.13 -5.90
C VAL A 17 2.03 -11.81 -6.65
N LEU A 18 3.13 -11.07 -6.47
CA LEU A 18 3.38 -9.80 -7.16
C LEU A 18 3.49 -9.99 -8.68
N LEU A 19 4.06 -11.09 -9.16
CA LEU A 19 4.12 -11.39 -10.60
C LEU A 19 2.75 -11.71 -11.19
N ILE A 20 1.90 -12.43 -10.45
CA ILE A 20 0.54 -12.79 -10.90
C ILE A 20 -0.40 -11.58 -10.88
N PHE A 21 -0.42 -10.84 -9.77
CA PHE A 21 -1.35 -9.72 -9.58
C PHE A 21 -0.80 -8.39 -10.10
N GLY A 22 0.52 -8.25 -10.17
CA GLY A 22 1.21 -7.01 -10.49
C GLY A 22 1.33 -6.05 -9.30
N PRO A 23 2.38 -5.21 -9.24
CA PRO A 23 2.54 -4.19 -8.19
C PRO A 23 1.43 -3.14 -8.20
N GLY A 24 0.89 -2.81 -9.38
CA GLY A 24 -0.19 -1.82 -9.51
C GLY A 24 -1.47 -2.23 -8.77
N ARG A 25 -1.89 -3.50 -8.89
CA ARG A 25 -3.11 -3.97 -8.23
C ARG A 25 -2.97 -4.05 -6.71
N LEU A 26 -1.82 -4.51 -6.20
CA LEU A 26 -1.57 -4.50 -4.75
C LEU A 26 -1.51 -3.06 -4.20
N GLY A 27 -0.91 -2.12 -4.94
CA GLY A 27 -0.88 -0.71 -4.54
C GLY A 27 -2.27 -0.07 -4.51
N GLU A 28 -3.11 -0.35 -5.52
CA GLU A 28 -4.48 0.18 -5.59
C GLU A 28 -5.36 -0.39 -4.46
N LEU A 29 -5.28 -1.70 -4.21
CA LEU A 29 -5.96 -2.36 -3.09
C LEU A 29 -5.47 -1.82 -1.74
N GLY A 30 -4.15 -1.65 -1.58
CA GLY A 30 -3.54 -1.09 -0.38
C GLY A 30 -3.97 0.35 -0.12
N LYS A 31 -4.13 1.17 -1.17
CA LYS A 31 -4.63 2.55 -1.05
C LYS A 31 -6.07 2.58 -0.56
N SER A 32 -6.96 1.76 -1.14
CA SER A 32 -8.36 1.69 -0.70
C SER A 32 -8.50 1.15 0.72
N LEU A 33 -7.75 0.10 1.07
CA LEU A 33 -7.72 -0.45 2.42
C LEU A 33 -7.14 0.55 3.43
N GLY A 34 -6.06 1.24 3.05
CA GLY A 34 -5.40 2.25 3.88
C GLY A 34 -6.31 3.44 4.18
N GLU A 35 -7.03 3.94 3.16
CA GLU A 35 -8.03 4.99 3.35
C GLU A 35 -9.17 4.53 4.26
N GLY A 36 -9.65 3.29 4.10
CA GLY A 36 -10.67 2.69 4.96
C GLY A 36 -10.22 2.56 6.42
N ILE A 37 -9.01 2.02 6.65
CA ILE A 37 -8.42 1.89 8.00
C ILE A 37 -8.18 3.27 8.62
N ARG A 38 -7.71 4.25 7.85
CA ARG A 38 -7.48 5.62 8.31
C ARG A 38 -8.79 6.28 8.76
N ASN A 39 -9.85 6.10 7.98
CA ASN A 39 -11.19 6.60 8.33
C ASN A 39 -11.79 5.86 9.53
N PHE A 40 -11.57 4.54 9.63
CA PHE A 40 -11.97 3.75 10.79
C PHE A 40 -11.26 4.21 12.07
N LYS A 41 -9.93 4.40 12.01
CA LYS A 41 -9.13 4.94 13.12
C LYS A 41 -9.64 6.32 13.55
N LYS A 42 -9.96 7.20 12.61
CA LYS A 42 -10.51 8.53 12.90
C LYS A 42 -11.84 8.46 13.64
N ALA A 43 -12.76 7.62 13.17
CA ALA A 43 -14.06 7.46 13.79
C ALA A 43 -13.97 6.95 15.24
N ILE A 44 -13.01 6.07 15.53
CA ILE A 44 -12.80 5.55 16.89
C ILE A 44 -11.99 6.49 17.79
N SER A 45 -11.08 7.29 17.23
CA SER A 45 -10.19 8.18 18.02
C SER A 45 -10.77 9.59 18.22
N GLY A 46 -11.82 9.97 17.49
CA GLY A 46 -12.44 11.30 17.60
C GLY A 46 -11.56 12.45 17.11
N GLU A 47 -10.44 12.15 16.43
CA GLU A 47 -9.51 13.13 15.88
C GLU A 47 -10.00 13.62 14.50
N GLU A 48 -10.33 14.91 14.39
CA GLU A 48 -10.58 15.58 13.12
C GLU A 48 -9.25 15.79 12.35
N GLU A 49 -9.19 15.42 11.07
CA GLU A 49 -7.92 15.38 10.30
C GLU A 49 -7.54 16.73 9.67
N PRO A 50 -6.24 17.13 9.69
CA PRO A 50 -5.69 18.07 8.71
C PRO A 50 -5.71 17.43 7.30
N LYS A 51 -6.25 18.17 6.32
CA LYS A 51 -6.45 17.73 4.93
C LYS A 51 -5.12 17.32 4.26
N ILE A 52 -4.93 16.03 4.02
CA ILE A 52 -3.83 15.54 3.17
C ILE A 52 -4.26 15.70 1.70
N GLN A 53 -3.78 16.78 1.09
CA GLN A 53 -3.89 17.08 -0.35
C GLN A 53 -3.03 16.07 -1.13
N ASN A 54 -3.66 15.21 -1.94
CA ASN A 54 -2.94 14.42 -2.94
C ASN A 54 -2.32 15.38 -3.96
N LYS A 55 -1.00 15.53 -3.91
CA LYS A 55 -0.20 16.01 -5.02
C LYS A 55 0.07 14.82 -5.96
N GLU A 56 0.26 15.12 -7.23
CA GLU A 56 0.75 14.24 -8.31
C GLU A 56 -0.30 13.79 -9.34
N LYS A 57 -0.56 14.69 -10.29
CA LYS A 57 -0.67 14.36 -11.72
C LYS A 57 -0.35 15.59 -12.57
N GLU A 58 0.90 16.08 -12.50
CA GLU A 58 1.44 17.03 -13.47
C GLU A 58 2.90 16.70 -13.76
N GLU A 59 3.15 15.71 -14.63
CA GLU A 59 4.38 15.64 -15.46
C GLU A 59 4.29 14.50 -16.48
N THR A 60 3.59 14.72 -17.60
CA THR A 60 4.07 14.36 -18.95
C THR A 60 3.02 14.76 -19.97
N LYS A 61 3.50 15.38 -21.07
CA LYS A 61 2.77 15.93 -22.23
C LYS A 61 2.42 17.41 -22.10
N ASN A 62 3.43 18.24 -22.27
CA ASN A 62 3.23 19.42 -23.12
C ASN A 62 3.87 19.12 -24.50
N PRO A 63 3.16 19.36 -25.61
CA PRO A 63 3.68 19.26 -26.98
C PRO A 63 4.67 20.39 -27.31
#